data_AF-A0A973XSS7-F1
#
_entry.id   AF-A0A973XSS7-F1
#
_cell.length_a   1.000
_cell.length_b   1.000
_cell.length_c   1.000
_cell.angle_alpha   90.00
_cell.angle_beta   90.00
_cell.angle_gamma   90.00
#
_symmetry.space_group_name_H-M   'P 1'
#
loop_
_entity.id
_entity.type
_entity.pdbx_description
1 polymer ?
#
loop_
_entity_poly.entity_id
_entity_poly.type
_entity_poly.pdbx_seq_one_letter_code
_entity_poly.pdbx_strand_id
1 'polypeptide(L)'
;MEALGWVFVAVMALTLGVFAPFSIVPLLVERRLRRVGVDVVGICKRVGTSEDRHWTSFEFEVEPGKVVHYKTALSDRFWGTPGEPADLVYDPSSPWRRVRTKRQLSTRSEGWAVLWSGLLVEVVFLAGYVLYLNYE
;
A
#
# COMPACT_ATOMS: atom_id res chain seq x y z
N MET A 1 -11.53 -27.47 -25.17
CA MET A 1 -12.49 -27.17 -24.10
C MET A 1 -11.75 -27.21 -22.76
N GLU A 2 -11.21 -28.34 -22.31
CA GLU A 2 -10.41 -28.39 -21.05
C GLU A 2 -9.30 -27.34 -20.91
N ALA A 3 -8.54 -27.07 -21.98
CA ALA A 3 -7.46 -26.08 -21.96
C ALA A 3 -7.93 -24.65 -21.62
N LEU A 4 -9.13 -24.24 -22.07
CA LEU A 4 -9.66 -22.90 -21.82
C LEU A 4 -10.06 -22.74 -20.35
N GLY A 5 -10.70 -23.76 -19.76
CA GLY A 5 -11.03 -23.77 -18.35
C GLY A 5 -9.79 -23.66 -17.45
N TRP A 6 -8.71 -24.37 -17.80
CA TRP A 6 -7.43 -24.24 -17.09
C TRP A 6 -6.81 -22.85 -17.21
N VAL A 7 -6.98 -22.16 -18.35
CA VAL A 7 -6.54 -20.76 -18.51
C VAL A 7 -7.29 -19.83 -17.54
N PHE A 8 -8.62 -19.96 -17.42
CA PHE A 8 -9.40 -19.18 -16.46
C PHE A 8 -8.92 -19.39 -15.02
N VAL A 9 -8.76 -20.65 -14.62
CA VAL A 9 -8.26 -21.00 -13.27
C VAL A 9 -6.87 -20.43 -13.03
N ALA A 10 -5.96 -20.55 -14.00
CA ALA A 10 -4.60 -20.03 -13.87
C ALA A 10 -4.56 -18.50 -13.75
N VAL A 11 -5.36 -17.78 -14.54
CA VAL A 11 -5.45 -16.32 -14.49
C VAL A 11 -6.05 -15.84 -13.16
N MET A 12 -7.12 -16.48 -12.68
CA MET A 12 -7.71 -16.19 -11.36
C MET A 12 -6.70 -16.44 -10.23
N ALA A 13 -6.05 -17.60 -10.23
CA ALA A 13 -5.05 -17.95 -9.22
C ALA A 13 -3.86 -16.99 -9.21
N LEU A 14 -3.38 -16.57 -10.39
CA LEU A 14 -2.31 -15.58 -10.52
C LEU A 14 -2.77 -14.21 -10.00
N THR A 15 -3.98 -13.79 -10.37
CA THR A 15 -4.55 -12.49 -9.95
C THR A 15 -4.67 -12.44 -8.44
N LEU A 16 -5.27 -13.45 -7.81
CA LEU A 16 -5.36 -13.53 -6.36
C LEU A 16 -3.99 -13.64 -5.69
N GLY A 17 -3.11 -14.51 -6.19
CA GLY A 17 -1.79 -14.75 -5.60
C GLY A 17 -0.89 -13.51 -5.63
N VAL A 18 -0.98 -12.70 -6.69
CA VAL A 18 -0.19 -11.48 -6.84
C VAL A 18 -0.89 -10.29 -6.20
N PHE A 19 -2.14 -9.98 -6.56
CA PHE A 19 -2.77 -8.73 -6.12
C PHE A 19 -3.21 -8.73 -4.66
N ALA A 20 -3.61 -9.88 -4.10
CA ALA A 20 -4.08 -9.95 -2.72
C ALA A 20 -3.00 -9.50 -1.70
N PRO A 21 -1.75 -9.99 -1.71
CA PRO A 21 -0.75 -9.54 -0.75
C PRO A 21 -0.41 -8.05 -0.92
N PHE A 22 -0.31 -7.53 -2.15
CA PHE A 22 -0.04 -6.11 -2.39
C PHE A 22 -1.18 -5.19 -1.91
N SER A 23 -2.41 -5.68 -1.84
CA SER A 23 -3.56 -4.91 -1.35
C SER A 23 -3.78 -5.05 0.15
N ILE A 24 -3.67 -6.28 0.67
CA ILE A 24 -3.96 -6.61 2.07
C ILE A 24 -2.85 -6.11 2.99
N VAL A 25 -1.57 -6.29 2.64
CA VAL A 25 -0.45 -5.92 3.51
C VAL A 25 -0.46 -4.43 3.87
N PRO A 26 -0.60 -3.49 2.93
CA PRO A 26 -0.71 -2.07 3.25
C PRO A 26 -1.89 -1.76 4.19
N LEU A 27 -3.06 -2.38 3.95
CA LEU A 27 -4.25 -2.18 4.80
C LEU A 27 -4.04 -2.69 6.22
N LEU A 28 -3.35 -3.84 6.38
CA LEU A 28 -2.99 -4.37 7.69
C LEU A 28 -2.00 -3.46 8.41
N VAL A 29 -1.01 -2.92 7.70
CA VAL A 29 -0.06 -1.95 8.25
C VAL A 29 -0.78 -0.68 8.70
N GLU A 30 -1.67 -0.12 7.87
CA GLU A 30 -2.47 1.05 8.25
C GLU A 30 -3.34 0.78 9.48
N ARG A 31 -4.05 -0.35 9.51
CA ARG A 31 -4.88 -0.74 10.65
C ARG A 31 -4.05 -0.91 11.91
N ARG A 32 -2.84 -1.46 11.80
CA ARG A 32 -1.92 -1.63 12.93
C ARG A 32 -1.39 -0.28 13.41
N LEU A 33 -0.94 0.59 12.52
CA LEU A 33 -0.47 1.94 12.87
C LEU A 33 -1.58 2.77 13.55
N ARG A 34 -2.84 2.64 13.13
CA ARG A 34 -3.96 3.30 13.81
C ARG A 34 -4.26 2.75 15.21
N ARG A 35 -3.83 1.53 15.54
CA ARG A 35 -4.12 0.86 16.83
C ARG A 35 -2.98 0.97 17.83
N VAL A 36 -1.74 0.78 17.37
CA VAL A 36 -0.54 0.69 18.22
C VAL A 36 0.57 1.64 17.77
N GLY A 37 0.27 2.52 16.82
CA GLY A 37 1.25 3.48 16.33
C GLY A 37 1.60 4.51 17.39
N VAL A 38 2.87 4.87 17.42
CA VAL A 38 3.40 5.95 18.26
C VAL A 38 3.61 7.17 17.38
N ASP A 39 3.09 8.29 17.84
CA ASP A 39 3.23 9.58 17.17
C ASP A 39 4.64 10.14 17.42
N VAL A 40 5.27 10.65 16.36
CA VAL A 40 6.58 11.30 16.42
C VAL A 40 6.65 12.42 15.39
N VAL A 41 7.38 13.48 15.72
CA VAL A 41 7.66 14.56 14.77
C VAL A 41 8.93 14.22 14.02
N GLY A 42 8.82 14.09 12.69
CA GLY A 42 9.97 13.95 11.81
C GLY A 42 10.20 15.20 10.98
N ILE A 43 11.36 15.30 10.36
CA ILE A 43 11.70 16.36 9.41
C ILE A 43 11.70 15.76 8.00
N CYS A 44 11.00 16.40 7.08
CA CYS A 44 11.08 16.05 5.67
C CYS A 44 12.45 16.45 5.11
N LYS A 45 13.25 15.48 4.68
CA LYS A 45 14.61 15.72 4.17
C LYS A 45 14.63 15.96 2.67
N ARG A 46 13.89 15.15 1.91
CA ARG A 46 13.91 15.20 0.43
C ARG A 46 12.55 14.87 -0.13
N VAL A 47 12.24 15.50 -1.24
CA VAL A 47 11.13 15.14 -2.12
C VAL A 47 11.75 14.83 -3.47
N GLY A 48 11.31 13.77 -4.12
CA GLY A 48 11.73 13.44 -5.47
C GLY A 48 10.57 12.98 -6.32
N THR A 49 10.78 13.04 -7.62
CA THR A 49 9.84 12.65 -8.67
C THR A 49 10.37 11.46 -9.43
N SER A 50 9.47 10.56 -9.83
CA SER A 50 9.74 9.45 -10.73
C SER A 50 8.47 9.18 -11.52
N GLU A 51 8.53 9.28 -12.86
CA GLU A 51 7.41 8.99 -13.76
C GLU A 51 6.10 9.70 -13.32
N ASP A 52 6.17 11.02 -13.13
CA ASP A 52 5.06 11.87 -12.64
C ASP A 52 4.53 11.57 -11.22
N ARG A 53 5.14 10.62 -10.51
CA ARG A 53 4.81 10.31 -9.11
C ARG A 53 5.85 10.83 -8.16
N HIS A 54 5.42 11.15 -6.95
CA HIS A 54 6.24 11.77 -5.92
C HIS A 54 6.59 10.78 -4.82
N TRP A 55 7.83 10.83 -4.34
CA TRP A 55 8.24 10.22 -3.09
C TRP A 55 8.76 11.29 -2.14
N THR A 56 8.53 11.10 -0.84
CA THR A 56 9.01 11.98 0.21
C THR A 56 9.83 11.15 1.20
N SER A 57 10.99 11.66 1.60
CA SER A 57 11.85 11.07 2.63
C SER A 57 11.79 11.91 3.89
N PHE A 58 11.56 11.24 5.00
CA PHE A 58 11.50 11.78 6.34
C PHE A 58 12.59 11.17 7.20
N GLU A 59 13.01 11.94 8.19
CA GLU A 59 13.96 11.54 9.20
C GLU A 59 13.38 11.88 10.56
N PHE A 60 13.40 10.93 11.48
CA PHE A 60 12.89 11.12 12.83
C PHE A 60 13.66 10.27 13.83
N GLU A 61 13.61 10.67 15.09
CA GLU A 61 14.32 10.01 16.17
C GLU A 61 13.34 9.16 16.99
N VAL A 62 13.66 7.88 17.18
CA VAL A 62 12.82 6.93 17.93
C VAL A 62 13.21 6.91 19.40
N GLU A 63 14.52 6.96 19.65
CA GLU A 63 15.19 6.97 20.95
C GLU A 63 16.37 7.94 20.83
N PRO A 64 16.86 8.54 21.94
CA PRO A 64 18.03 9.40 21.91
C PRO A 64 19.22 8.76 21.18
N GLY A 65 19.69 9.39 20.09
CA GLY A 65 20.75 8.91 19.22
C GLY A 65 20.33 7.94 18.10
N LYS A 66 19.05 7.53 18.04
CA LYS A 66 18.54 6.53 17.09
C LYS A 66 17.64 7.16 16.04
N VAL A 67 18.28 7.56 14.95
CA VAL A 67 17.63 8.17 13.79
C VAL A 67 17.13 7.10 12.83
N VAL A 68 15.89 7.24 12.38
CA VAL A 68 15.26 6.40 11.37
C VAL A 68 14.94 7.24 10.13
N HIS A 69 15.30 6.70 8.97
CA HIS A 69 14.95 7.26 7.68
C HIS A 69 13.76 6.51 7.09
N TYR A 70 12.71 7.24 6.75
CA TYR A 70 11.49 6.71 6.17
C TYR A 70 11.26 7.32 4.79
N LYS A 71 11.16 6.47 3.76
CA LYS A 71 10.78 6.88 2.41
C LYS A 71 9.34 6.44 2.13
N THR A 72 8.49 7.38 1.71
CA THR A 72 7.13 7.05 1.27
C THR A 72 7.16 6.26 -0.03
N ALA A 73 6.11 5.48 -0.28
CA ALA A 73 5.86 4.94 -1.61
C ALA A 73 5.63 6.09 -2.61
N LEU A 74 5.80 5.78 -3.90
CA LEU A 74 5.42 6.68 -4.98
C LEU A 74 3.91 6.90 -4.92
N SER A 75 3.50 8.17 -4.91
CA SER A 75 2.10 8.59 -4.89
C SER A 75 1.96 9.87 -5.71
N ASP A 76 0.75 10.16 -6.17
CA ASP A 76 0.46 11.36 -6.97
C ASP A 76 0.36 12.61 -6.07
N ARG A 77 0.72 12.46 -4.79
CA ARG A 77 0.63 13.48 -3.76
C ARG A 77 1.95 13.66 -3.05
N PHE A 78 2.25 14.90 -2.72
CA PHE A 78 3.30 15.25 -1.79
C PHE A 78 2.83 15.04 -0.35
N TRP A 79 3.66 14.36 0.44
CA TRP A 79 3.37 14.09 1.85
C TRP A 79 4.06 15.07 2.81
N GLY A 80 4.92 15.95 2.30
CA GLY A 80 5.61 16.98 3.07
C GLY A 80 6.46 17.88 2.18
N THR A 81 6.98 18.96 2.77
CA THR A 81 7.86 19.94 2.13
C THR A 81 9.27 19.79 2.69
N PRO A 82 10.35 19.82 1.88
CA PRO A 82 11.71 19.73 2.38
C PRO A 82 12.01 20.78 3.46
N GLY A 83 12.57 20.36 4.59
CA GLY A 83 12.90 21.21 5.74
C GLY A 83 11.76 21.41 6.74
N GLU A 84 10.52 21.03 6.39
CA GLU A 84 9.38 21.20 7.30
C GLU A 84 9.17 19.98 8.22
N PRO A 85 8.69 20.21 9.45
CA PRO A 85 8.28 19.13 10.34
C PRO A 85 7.01 18.45 9.82
N ALA A 86 6.89 17.15 10.06
CA ALA A 86 5.72 16.37 9.71
C ALA A 86 5.39 15.36 10.81
N ASP A 87 4.10 15.19 11.10
CA ASP A 87 3.63 14.19 12.03
C ASP A 87 3.69 12.80 11.40
N LEU A 88 4.51 11.94 11.98
CA LEU A 88 4.68 10.55 11.60
C LEU A 88 4.10 9.64 12.66
N VAL A 89 3.66 8.47 12.21
CA VAL A 89 3.20 7.38 13.06
C VAL A 89 4.01 6.16 12.70
N TYR A 90 4.68 5.57 13.68
CA TYR A 90 5.48 4.35 13.49
C TYR A 90 5.01 3.22 14.41
N ASP A 91 5.28 1.98 13.99
CA ASP A 91 5.06 0.79 14.82
C ASP A 91 6.31 0.53 15.67
N PRO A 92 6.24 0.56 17.00
CA PRO A 92 7.42 0.38 17.88
C PRO A 92 8.06 -1.01 17.73
N SER A 93 7.32 -2.02 17.27
CA SER A 93 7.89 -3.34 16.99
C SER A 93 8.75 -3.40 15.71
N SER A 94 8.64 -2.39 14.84
CA SER A 94 9.36 -2.34 13.55
C SER A 94 9.46 -0.89 13.02
N PRO A 95 10.17 0.00 13.72
CA PRO A 95 10.17 1.44 13.44
C PRO A 95 10.77 1.80 12.07
N TRP A 96 11.62 0.95 11.47
CA TRP A 96 12.20 1.21 10.14
C TRP A 96 11.34 0.69 8.98
N ARG A 97 10.42 -0.24 9.23
CA ARG A 97 9.58 -0.88 8.17
C ARG A 97 8.18 -0.33 8.11
N ARG A 98 7.63 0.08 9.24
CA ARG A 98 6.21 0.44 9.38
C ARG A 98 6.10 1.85 9.92
N VAL A 99 6.15 2.80 9.01
CA VAL A 99 5.99 4.23 9.26
C VAL A 99 5.10 4.81 8.19
N ARG A 100 4.21 5.73 8.58
CA ARG A 100 3.39 6.52 7.65
C ARG A 100 3.24 7.93 8.23
N THR A 101 3.06 8.93 7.36
CA THR A 101 2.64 10.26 7.83
C THR A 101 1.19 10.19 8.32
N LYS A 102 0.80 11.02 9.30
CA LYS A 102 -0.62 11.14 9.70
C LYS A 102 -1.49 11.53 8.53
N ARG A 103 -1.00 12.43 7.67
CA ARG A 103 -1.70 12.83 6.44
C ARG A 103 -1.97 11.63 5.54
N GLN A 104 -0.98 10.76 5.32
CA GLN A 104 -1.16 9.54 4.52
C GLN A 104 -2.18 8.58 5.15
N LEU A 105 -2.15 8.42 6.48
CA LEU A 105 -3.13 7.59 7.20
C LEU A 105 -4.56 8.17 7.17
N SER A 106 -4.71 9.49 7.05
CA SER A 106 -6.02 10.16 6.98
C SER A 106 -6.66 10.12 5.59
N THR A 107 -5.84 10.02 4.53
CA THR A 107 -6.31 9.88 3.15
C THR A 107 -6.91 8.51 2.89
N ARG A 108 -7.77 8.42 1.87
CA ARG A 108 -8.30 7.15 1.37
C ARG A 108 -7.12 6.25 0.96
N SER A 109 -7.01 5.08 1.57
CA SER A 109 -5.93 4.14 1.29
C SER A 109 -5.93 3.74 -0.18
N GLU A 110 -4.79 3.88 -0.85
CA GLU A 110 -4.56 3.31 -2.18
C GLU A 110 -4.77 1.77 -2.15
N GLY A 111 -4.46 1.12 -1.02
CA GLY A 111 -4.69 -0.31 -0.84
C GLY A 111 -6.16 -0.73 -0.97
N TRP A 112 -7.10 0.12 -0.53
CA TRP A 112 -8.53 -0.13 -0.76
C TRP A 112 -8.90 -0.01 -2.23
N ALA A 113 -8.34 0.96 -2.94
CA ALA A 113 -8.61 1.13 -4.38
C ALA A 113 -8.11 -0.09 -5.18
N VAL A 114 -6.90 -0.57 -4.88
CA VAL A 114 -6.33 -1.78 -5.51
C VAL A 114 -7.12 -3.03 -5.14
N LEU A 115 -7.57 -3.16 -3.89
CA LEU A 115 -8.41 -4.29 -3.48
C LEU A 115 -9.74 -4.33 -4.25
N TRP A 116 -10.42 -3.19 -4.37
CA TRP A 116 -11.69 -3.10 -5.08
C TRP A 116 -11.55 -3.33 -6.58
N SER A 117 -10.50 -2.80 -7.21
CA SER A 117 -10.25 -3.05 -8.63
C SER A 117 -9.90 -4.51 -8.89
N GLY A 118 -9.06 -5.12 -8.04
CA GLY A 118 -8.74 -6.54 -8.11
C GLY A 118 -9.96 -7.44 -7.95
N LEU A 119 -10.83 -7.13 -6.97
CA LEU A 119 -12.08 -7.87 -6.77
C LEU A 119 -13.02 -7.77 -7.98
N LEU A 120 -13.14 -6.57 -8.57
CA LEU A 120 -13.98 -6.37 -9.76
C LEU A 120 -13.49 -7.22 -10.93
N VAL A 121 -12.18 -7.23 -11.19
CA VAL A 121 -11.56 -8.05 -12.24
C VAL A 121 -11.84 -9.54 -11.99
N GLU A 122 -11.69 -10.00 -10.76
CA GLU A 122 -11.95 -11.39 -10.39
C GLU A 122 -13.41 -11.79 -10.62
N VAL A 123 -14.36 -10.91 -10.27
CA VAL A 123 -15.80 -11.13 -10.52
C VAL A 123 -16.09 -11.24 -12.01
N VAL A 124 -15.47 -10.40 -12.86
CA VAL A 124 -15.64 -10.46 -14.31
C VAL A 124 -15.10 -11.78 -14.88
N PHE A 125 -13.91 -12.22 -14.44
CA PHE A 125 -13.35 -13.50 -14.86
C PHE A 125 -14.21 -14.68 -14.41
N LEU A 126 -14.68 -14.67 -13.17
CA LEU A 126 -15.55 -15.72 -12.64
C LEU A 126 -16.88 -15.78 -13.41
N ALA A 127 -17.51 -14.63 -13.69
CA ALA A 127 -18.73 -14.57 -14.47
C ALA A 127 -18.51 -15.11 -15.90
N GLY A 128 -17.40 -14.76 -16.55
CA GLY A 128 -17.02 -15.29 -17.86
C GLY A 128 -16.83 -16.81 -17.83
N TYR A 129 -16.17 -17.33 -16.79
CA TYR A 129 -15.97 -18.77 -16.62
C TYR A 129 -17.30 -19.52 -16.39
N VAL A 130 -18.20 -18.96 -15.58
CA VAL A 130 -19.54 -19.54 -15.37
C VAL A 130 -20.34 -19.55 -16.67
N LEU A 131 -20.32 -18.47 -17.45
CA LEU A 131 -20.98 -18.43 -18.75
C LEU A 131 -20.41 -19.48 -19.72
N TYR A 132 -19.09 -19.64 -19.73
CA TYR A 132 -18.41 -20.68 -20.51
C TYR A 132 -18.90 -22.08 -20.14
N LEU A 133 -18.97 -22.41 -18.85
CA LEU A 133 -19.49 -23.71 -18.37
C LEU A 133 -20.97 -23.95 -18.70
N ASN A 134 -21.78 -22.89 -18.85
CA ASN A 134 -23.21 -23.04 -19.21
C ASN A 134 -23.44 -23.18 -20.71
N TYR A 135 -22.46 -22.81 -21.54
CA TYR A 135 -22.53 -22.92 -23.00
C TYR A 135 -21.99 -24.26 -23.53
N GLU A 136 -21.18 -24.96 -22.73
CA GLU A 136 -20.74 -26.34 -22.98
C GLU A 136 -21.79 -27.37 -22.52
#